data_AF-A0A8T5Q7N4-F1
#
_entry.id   AF-A0A8T5Q7N4-F1
#
_cell.length_a   1.000
_cell.length_b   1.000
_cell.length_c   1.000
_cell.angle_alpha   90.00
_cell.angle_beta   90.00
_cell.angle_gamma   90.00
#
_symmetry.space_group_name_H-M   'P 1'
#
loop_
_entity.id
_entity.type
_entity.pdbx_description
1 polymer ?
#
loop_
_entity_poly.entity_id
_entity_poly.type
_entity_poly.pdbx_seq_one_letter_code
_entity_poly.pdbx_strand_id
1 'polypeptide(L)' 'MAKKIISLNVDEEVYSKYSKRCKEAGIIISKQVENFMKKEVEDEK' A
#
# COMPACT_ATOMS: atom_id res chain seq x y z
N MET A 1 3.95 8.26 16.31
CA MET A 1 5.06 7.92 15.39
C MET A 1 5.11 8.98 14.30
N ALA A 2 6.31 9.32 13.82
CA ALA A 2 6.48 10.28 12.73
C ALA A 2 5.87 9.73 11.43
N LYS A 3 5.20 10.58 10.66
CA LYS A 3 4.66 10.24 9.33
C LYS A 3 5.64 10.69 8.27
N LYS A 4 5.90 9.84 7.28
CA LYS A 4 6.74 10.16 6.12
C LYS A 4 5.89 10.13 4.86
N ILE A 5 6.01 11.16 4.02
CA ILE A 5 5.39 11.18 2.69
C ILE A 5 6.40 10.61 1.70
N ILE A 6 5.96 9.68 0.86
CA ILE A 6 6.77 9.03 -0.16
C ILE A 6 6.04 9.07 -1.50
N SER A 7 6.81 9.14 -2.59
CA SER A 7 6.31 8.92 -3.95
C SER A 7 6.82 7.56 -4.42
N LEU A 8 5.93 6.76 -5.01
CA LEU A 8 6.24 5.42 -5.52
C LEU A 8 5.95 5.37 -7.01
N ASN A 9 6.86 4.78 -7.77
CA ASN A 9 6.60 4.41 -9.16
C ASN A 9 6.05 2.99 -9.17
N VAL A 10 4.87 2.82 -9.75
CA VAL A 10 4.19 1.53 -9.91
C VAL A 10 3.61 1.48 -11.32
N ASP A 11 3.46 0.26 -11.84
CA ASP A 11 2.77 0.06 -13.12
C ASP A 11 1.34 0.61 -13.08
N GLU A 12 0.94 1.31 -14.14
CA GLU A 12 -0.34 2.01 -14.22
C GLU A 12 -1.53 1.03 -14.15
N GLU A 13 -1.43 -0.09 -14.86
CA GLU A 13 -2.50 -1.08 -14.89
C GLU A 13 -2.65 -1.76 -13.52
N VAL A 14 -1.53 -2.11 -12.90
CA VAL A 14 -1.48 -2.66 -11.55
C VAL A 14 -2.11 -1.70 -10.55
N TYR A 15 -1.71 -0.42 -10.58
CA TYR A 15 -2.26 0.58 -9.69
C TYR A 15 -3.76 0.78 -9.90
N SER A 16 -4.22 0.84 -11.16
CA SER A 16 -5.63 1.03 -11.49
C SER A 16 -6.50 -0.12 -10.95
N LYS A 17 -6.09 -1.36 -11.21
CA LYS A 17 -6.78 -2.57 -10.72
C LYS A 17 -6.80 -2.61 -9.19
N TYR A 18 -5.67 -2.33 -8.55
CA TYR A 18 -5.55 -2.36 -7.10
C TYR A 18 -6.34 -1.23 -6.41
N SER A 19 -6.30 -0.03 -6.98
CA SER A 19 -7.04 1.14 -6.49
C SER A 19 -8.55 0.88 -6.54
N LYS A 20 -9.05 0.28 -7.62
CA LYS A 20 -10.46 -0.13 -7.73
C LYS A 20 -10.84 -1.11 -6.62
N ARG A 21 -10.04 -2.17 -6.43
CA ARG A 21 -10.24 -3.15 -5.36
C ARG A 21 -10.26 -2.51 -3.98
N CYS A 22 -9.33 -1.59 -3.70
CA CYS A 22 -9.28 -0.87 -2.43
C CYS A 22 -10.55 -0.04 -2.20
N LYS A 23 -11.04 0.67 -3.23
CA LYS A 23 -12.29 1.44 -3.14
C LYS A 23 -13.50 0.55 -2.86
N GLU A 24 -13.63 -0.57 -3.57
CA GLU A 24 -14.72 -1.53 -3.39
C GLU A 24 -14.73 -2.16 -1.99
N ALA A 25 -13.55 -2.37 -1.41
CA ALA A 25 -13.40 -2.92 -0.07
C ALA A 25 -13.39 -1.87 1.07
N GLY A 26 -13.52 -0.57 0.77
CA GLY A 26 -13.42 0.50 1.77
C GLY A 26 -12.00 0.66 2.38
N ILE A 27 -10.98 0.23 1.66
CA ILE A 27 -9.59 0.20 2.11
C ILE A 27 -8.84 1.46 1.63
N ILE A 28 -8.05 2.05 2.52
CA ILE A 28 -7.15 3.15 2.20
C ILE A 28 -5.84 2.58 1.64
N ILE A 29 -5.48 2.94 0.40
CA ILE A 29 -4.28 2.44 -0.30
C ILE A 29 -3.02 2.66 0.53
N SER A 30 -2.79 3.86 1.06
CA SER A 30 -1.60 4.17 1.85
C SER A 30 -1.49 3.29 3.10
N LYS A 31 -2.63 2.90 3.69
CA LYS A 31 -2.67 1.99 4.84
C LYS A 31 -2.30 0.57 4.43
N GLN A 32 -2.70 0.12 3.25
CA GLN A 32 -2.27 -1.18 2.75
C GLN A 32 -0.79 -1.22 2.41
N VAL A 33 -0.25 -0.17 1.80
CA VAL A 33 1.19 -0.10 1.54
C VAL A 33 1.97 -0.14 2.86
N GLU A 34 1.54 0.62 3.87
CA GLU A 34 2.15 0.57 5.21
C GLU A 34 2.07 -0.83 5.84
N ASN A 35 0.90 -1.49 5.76
CA ASN A 35 0.73 -2.84 6.31
C ASN A 35 1.57 -3.88 5.58
N PHE A 36 1.71 -3.76 4.26
CA PHE A 36 2.59 -4.61 3.46
C PHE A 36 4.04 -4.45 3.91
N MET A 37 4.53 -3.22 4.01
CA MET A 37 5.89 -2.93 4.48
C MET A 37 6.15 -3.45 5.90
N LYS A 38 5.18 -3.34 6.80
CA LYS A 38 5.28 -3.88 8.16
C LYS A 38 5.43 -5.40 8.14
N LYS A 39 4.58 -6.09 7.37
CA LYS A 39 4.64 -7.54 7.24
C LYS A 39 5.99 -8.02 6.72
N GLU A 40 6.50 -7.42 5.65
CA GLU A 40 7.81 -7.79 5.10
C GLU A 40 8.93 -7.67 6.15
N VAL A 41 8.91 -6.61 6.96
CA VAL A 41 9.91 -6.39 8.03
C VAL A 41 9.69 -7.32 9.24
N GLU A 42 8.44 -7.70 9.53
CA GLU A 42 8.10 -8.62 10.62
C GLU A 42 8.39 -10.09 10.25
N ASP A 43 8.23 -10.49 8.98
CA ASP A 43 8.54 -11.82 8.45
C ASP A 43 10.06 -12.02 8.22
N GLU A 44 10.86 -10.95 8.19
CA GLU A 44 12.34 -11.04 8.18
C GLU A 44 12.95 -11.48 9.54
N LYS A 45 12.13 -11.92 10.51
CA LYS A 45 12.56 -12.37 11.84
C LYS A 45 12.48 -13.89 12.06
#